data_AF-A0A3B8XLE2-F1
#
_entry.id   AF-A0A3B8XLE2-F1
#
_cell.length_a   1.000
_cell.length_b   1.000
_cell.length_c   1.000
_cell.angle_alpha   90.00
_cell.angle_beta   90.00
_cell.angle_gamma   90.00
#
_symmetry.space_group_name_H-M   'P 1'
#
loop_
_entity.id
_entity.type
_entity.pdbx_description
1 polymer ?
#
loop_
_entity_poly.entity_id
_entity_poly.type
_entity_poly.pdbx_seq_one_letter_code
_entity_poly.pdbx_strand_id
1 'polypeptide(L)'
;MAELISPLSRRSPLKRVVLALFALVWLINAIWMLADPADWYASIDGVSNTGPYNPHFVRDIGVAYLMLALLSGAAIRWPVHATALLGAVTLYLGLHALLHVWDIAAARLPIEHVLVDLPGVFLPPFISAALTWWCAPARTAA
;
A
#
# COMPACT_ATOMS: atom_id res chain seq x y z
N MET A 1 -8.42 -36.91 26.50
CA MET A 1 -9.29 -35.72 26.59
C MET A 1 -8.51 -34.58 27.24
N ALA A 2 -7.59 -33.95 26.48
CA ALA A 2 -6.97 -32.62 26.68
C ALA A 2 -5.62 -32.45 25.93
N GLU A 3 -5.49 -32.95 24.68
CA GLU A 3 -4.46 -32.44 23.75
C GLU A 3 -5.04 -31.35 22.83
N LEU A 4 -5.86 -30.47 23.41
CA LEU A 4 -6.31 -29.23 22.76
C LEU A 4 -5.46 -28.05 23.23
N ILE A 5 -4.15 -28.26 23.39
CA ILE A 5 -3.19 -27.19 23.68
C ILE A 5 -2.82 -26.53 22.35
N SER A 6 -3.79 -25.74 21.88
CA SER A 6 -3.61 -24.39 21.35
C SER A 6 -2.53 -24.17 20.27
N PRO A 7 -2.88 -23.79 19.03
CA PRO A 7 -1.91 -23.28 18.05
C PRO A 7 -1.45 -21.86 18.44
N LEU A 8 -0.88 -21.70 19.63
CA LEU A 8 -0.57 -20.41 20.24
C LEU A 8 0.72 -19.75 19.72
N SER A 9 1.34 -20.25 18.65
CA SER A 9 2.60 -19.65 18.14
C SER A 9 2.60 -19.25 16.65
N ARG A 10 1.43 -18.99 16.03
CA ARG A 10 1.40 -18.46 14.65
C ARG A 10 1.71 -16.94 14.52
N ARG A 11 2.56 -16.38 15.38
CA ARG A 11 3.04 -14.99 15.24
C ARG A 11 4.50 -15.00 14.83
N SER A 12 4.77 -15.03 13.53
CA SER A 12 6.13 -14.85 13.01
C SER A 12 6.61 -13.42 13.33
N PRO A 13 7.66 -13.23 14.13
CA PRO A 13 8.18 -11.89 14.44
C PRO A 13 8.64 -11.17 13.18
N LEU A 14 9.22 -11.90 12.23
CA LEU A 14 9.63 -11.37 10.93
C LEU A 14 8.44 -10.79 10.16
N LYS A 15 7.32 -11.51 10.05
CA LYS A 15 6.11 -10.99 9.37
C LYS A 15 5.64 -9.68 10.00
N ARG A 16 5.64 -9.60 11.34
CA ARG A 16 5.23 -8.38 12.04
C ARG A 16 6.14 -7.19 11.72
N VAL A 17 7.45 -7.41 11.70
CA VAL A 17 8.42 -6.36 11.37
C VAL A 17 8.25 -5.90 9.93
N VAL A 18 8.16 -6.83 8.97
CA VAL A 18 7.97 -6.48 7.56
C VAL A 18 6.67 -5.72 7.33
N LEU A 19 5.56 -6.18 7.90
CA LEU A 19 4.28 -5.48 7.80
C LEU A 19 4.30 -4.11 8.51
N ALA A 20 5.03 -3.97 9.61
CA ALA A 20 5.16 -2.70 10.32
C ALA A 20 5.97 -1.69 9.48
N LEU A 21 7.06 -2.13 8.85
CA LEU A 21 7.83 -1.30 7.92
C LEU A 21 6.98 -0.88 6.72
N PHE A 22 6.23 -1.82 6.14
CA PHE A 22 5.32 -1.53 5.03
C PHE A 22 4.23 -0.52 5.43
N ALA A 23 3.60 -0.70 6.59
CA ALA A 23 2.61 0.25 7.12
C ALA A 23 3.23 1.63 7.40
N LEU A 24 4.47 1.68 7.90
CA LEU A 24 5.16 2.91 8.25
C LEU A 24 5.47 3.76 7.02
N VAL A 25 5.86 3.15 5.89
CA VAL A 25 6.06 3.89 4.62
C VAL A 25 4.80 4.64 4.22
N TRP A 26 3.64 3.97 4.26
CA TRP A 26 2.36 4.60 3.94
C TRP A 26 1.98 5.68 4.96
N LEU A 27 2.24 5.44 6.24
CA LEU A 27 1.94 6.40 7.29
C LEU A 27 2.77 7.68 7.13
N ILE A 28 4.07 7.56 6.86
CA ILE A 28 4.96 8.71 6.63
C ILE A 28 4.48 9.51 5.42
N ASN A 29 4.19 8.84 4.29
CA ASN A 29 3.68 9.51 3.09
C ASN A 29 2.35 10.22 3.38
N ALA A 30 1.41 9.55 4.04
CA ALA A 30 0.13 10.13 4.42
C ALA A 30 0.28 11.35 5.32
N ILE A 31 1.15 11.28 6.34
CA ILE A 31 1.40 12.41 7.25
C ILE A 31 1.96 13.59 6.47
N TRP A 32 2.91 13.38 5.55
CA TRP A 32 3.47 14.46 4.74
C TRP A 32 2.39 15.14 3.88
N MET A 33 1.58 14.36 3.16
CA MET A 33 0.47 14.89 2.35
C MET A 33 -0.58 15.65 3.17
N LEU A 34 -0.83 15.23 4.41
CA LEU A 34 -1.83 15.85 5.28
C LEU A 34 -1.30 17.13 5.95
N ALA A 35 -0.07 17.09 6.44
CA ALA A 35 0.57 18.18 7.18
C ALA A 35 1.06 19.30 6.25
N ASP A 36 1.77 18.94 5.17
CA ASP A 36 2.31 19.88 4.19
C ASP A 36 2.10 19.39 2.74
N PRO A 37 0.86 19.49 2.22
CA PRO A 37 0.53 19.05 0.86
C PRO A 37 1.28 19.83 -0.23
N ALA A 38 1.71 21.07 0.04
CA ALA A 38 2.42 21.89 -0.94
C ALA A 38 3.86 21.38 -1.11
N ASP A 39 4.54 21.13 0.00
CA ASP A 39 5.89 20.57 0.01
C ASP A 39 5.92 19.16 -0.61
N TRP A 40 4.96 18.30 -0.24
CA TRP A 40 4.83 16.98 -0.86
C TRP A 40 4.67 17.07 -2.38
N TYR A 41 3.74 17.91 -2.86
CA TYR A 41 3.46 18.05 -4.29
C TYR A 41 4.67 18.57 -5.07
N ALA A 42 5.46 19.47 -4.49
CA ALA A 42 6.66 20.03 -5.13
C ALA A 42 7.87 19.09 -5.07
N SER A 43 7.90 18.14 -4.12
CA SER A 43 9.06 17.29 -3.86
C SER A 43 9.03 15.93 -4.56
N ILE A 44 7.85 15.47 -5.00
CA ILE A 44 7.72 14.19 -5.70
C ILE A 44 7.78 14.43 -7.21
N ASP A 45 8.85 13.96 -7.84
CA ASP A 45 9.04 14.02 -9.29
C ASP A 45 7.86 13.40 -10.03
N GLY A 46 7.41 14.08 -11.09
CA GLY A 46 6.32 13.62 -11.94
C GLY A 46 4.90 13.97 -11.46
N VAL A 47 4.70 14.25 -10.16
CA VAL A 47 3.35 14.58 -9.64
C VAL A 47 2.75 15.80 -10.34
N SER A 48 3.56 16.84 -10.58
CA SER A 48 3.10 18.06 -11.28
C SER A 48 2.61 17.82 -12.71
N ASN A 49 3.01 16.71 -13.33
CA ASN A 49 2.61 16.38 -14.70
C ASN A 49 1.18 15.84 -14.75
N THR A 50 0.60 15.46 -13.60
CA THR A 50 -0.76 14.91 -13.49
C THR A 50 -1.84 16.00 -13.36
N GLY A 51 -1.46 17.27 -13.25
CA GLY A 51 -2.36 18.41 -13.15
C GLY A 51 -1.92 19.45 -12.12
N PRO A 52 -2.57 20.62 -12.05
CA PRO A 52 -2.19 21.71 -11.15
C PRO A 52 -2.40 21.37 -9.67
N TYR A 53 -1.60 21.99 -8.80
CA TYR A 53 -1.69 21.80 -7.36
C TYR A 53 -3.10 22.13 -6.81
N ASN A 54 -3.65 21.20 -6.05
CA ASN A 54 -4.86 21.39 -5.27
C ASN A 54 -4.66 20.80 -3.86
N PRO A 55 -4.65 21.62 -2.79
CA PRO A 55 -4.37 21.17 -1.42
C PRO A 55 -5.41 20.17 -0.90
N HIS A 56 -6.67 20.30 -1.31
CA HIS A 56 -7.71 19.37 -0.89
C HIS A 56 -7.50 18.02 -1.54
N PHE A 57 -7.24 18.00 -2.85
CA PHE A 57 -6.97 16.77 -3.61
C PHE A 57 -5.76 16.01 -3.07
N VAL A 58 -4.65 16.70 -2.77
CA VAL A 58 -3.47 16.07 -2.14
C VAL A 58 -3.83 15.46 -0.78
N ARG A 59 -4.64 16.15 0.04
CA ARG A 59 -5.09 15.60 1.33
C ARG A 59 -6.02 14.42 1.19
N ASP A 60 -6.90 14.39 0.19
CA ASP A 60 -7.76 13.24 -0.10
C ASP A 60 -6.93 11.99 -0.41
N ILE A 61 -5.88 12.16 -1.22
CA ILE A 61 -4.90 11.09 -1.46
C ILE A 61 -4.19 10.73 -0.15
N GLY A 62 -3.77 11.71 0.65
CA GLY A 62 -3.18 11.49 1.97
C GLY A 62 -4.06 10.62 2.89
N VAL A 63 -5.37 10.85 2.93
CA VAL A 63 -6.32 10.01 3.68
C VAL A 63 -6.40 8.59 3.11
N ALA A 64 -6.35 8.43 1.79
CA ALA A 64 -6.29 7.09 1.18
C ALA A 64 -5.00 6.34 1.59
N TYR A 65 -3.85 7.00 1.61
CA TYR A 65 -2.59 6.41 2.06
C TYR A 65 -2.59 6.12 3.58
N LEU A 66 -3.25 6.96 4.38
CA LEU A 66 -3.49 6.67 5.80
C LEU A 66 -4.32 5.38 5.96
N MET A 67 -5.35 5.19 5.13
CA MET A 67 -6.12 3.94 5.12
C MET A 67 -5.22 2.74 4.80
N LEU A 68 -4.30 2.83 3.84
CA LEU A 68 -3.35 1.74 3.54
C LEU A 68 -2.46 1.40 4.74
N ALA A 69 -1.97 2.43 5.44
CA ALA A 69 -1.18 2.27 6.66
C ALA A 69 -1.98 1.56 7.76
N LEU A 70 -3.22 1.99 7.99
CA LEU A 70 -4.11 1.43 9.00
C LEU A 70 -4.48 -0.03 8.70
N LEU A 71 -4.82 -0.36 7.45
CA LEU A 71 -5.12 -1.73 7.04
C LEU A 71 -3.90 -2.66 7.16
N SER A 72 -2.72 -2.16 6.78
CA SER A 72 -1.47 -2.91 6.92
C SER A 72 -1.11 -3.14 8.40
N GLY A 73 -1.29 -2.14 9.26
CA GLY A 73 -1.13 -2.27 10.71
C GLY A 73 -2.18 -3.19 11.34
N ALA A 74 -3.43 -3.13 10.87
CA ALA A 74 -4.51 -4.01 11.30
C ALA A 74 -4.20 -5.49 10.99
N ALA A 75 -3.53 -5.79 9.88
CA ALA A 75 -3.08 -7.14 9.54
C ALA A 75 -2.10 -7.71 10.58
N ILE A 76 -1.34 -6.86 11.27
CA ILE A 76 -0.45 -7.27 12.38
C ILE A 76 -1.28 -7.62 13.62
N ARG A 77 -2.32 -6.83 13.91
CA ARG A 77 -3.17 -6.98 15.10
C ARG A 77 -4.17 -8.14 14.97
N TRP A 78 -4.64 -8.41 13.76
CA TRP A 78 -5.63 -9.43 13.43
C TRP A 78 -5.14 -10.32 12.27
N PRO A 79 -4.15 -11.18 12.51
CA PRO A 79 -3.50 -11.97 11.46
C PRO A 79 -4.45 -12.94 10.74
N VAL A 80 -5.57 -13.35 11.37
CA VAL A 80 -6.61 -14.18 10.73
C VAL A 80 -7.29 -13.46 9.56
N HIS A 81 -7.28 -12.12 9.55
CA HIS A 81 -7.87 -11.29 8.49
C HIS A 81 -6.80 -10.69 7.56
N ALA A 82 -5.52 -11.03 7.75
CA ALA A 82 -4.40 -10.39 7.03
C ALA A 82 -4.56 -10.46 5.50
N THR A 83 -5.03 -11.58 4.95
CA THR A 83 -5.26 -11.70 3.49
C THR A 83 -6.32 -10.73 2.97
N ALA A 84 -7.42 -10.54 3.71
CA ALA A 84 -8.46 -9.59 3.29
C ALA A 84 -7.97 -8.14 3.42
N LEU A 85 -7.32 -7.81 4.54
CA LEU A 85 -6.80 -6.46 4.81
C LEU A 85 -5.71 -6.05 3.82
N LEU A 86 -4.69 -6.90 3.62
CA LEU A 86 -3.63 -6.65 2.63
C LEU A 86 -4.12 -6.81 1.20
N GLY A 87 -5.15 -7.62 0.97
CA GLY A 87 -5.83 -7.72 -0.33
C GLY A 87 -6.49 -6.40 -0.73
N ALA A 88 -7.15 -5.71 0.21
CA ALA A 88 -7.70 -4.37 -0.04
C ALA A 88 -6.59 -3.33 -0.33
N VAL A 89 -5.46 -3.39 0.38
CA VAL A 89 -4.29 -2.54 0.09
C VAL A 89 -3.73 -2.83 -1.31
N THR A 90 -3.57 -4.10 -1.64
CA THR A 90 -3.12 -4.55 -2.97
C THR A 90 -4.06 -4.06 -4.07
N LEU A 91 -5.37 -4.13 -3.85
CA LEU A 91 -6.38 -3.68 -4.81
C LEU A 91 -6.25 -2.18 -5.08
N TYR A 92 -6.17 -1.35 -4.03
CA TYR A 92 -6.01 0.10 -4.21
C TYR A 92 -4.72 0.43 -4.96
N LEU A 93 -3.59 -0.14 -4.54
CA LEU A 93 -2.29 0.10 -5.19
C LEU A 93 -2.30 -0.37 -6.65
N GLY A 94 -2.96 -1.50 -6.94
CA GLY A 94 -3.09 -2.03 -8.29
C GLY A 94 -3.96 -1.14 -9.18
N LEU A 95 -5.11 -0.70 -8.68
CA LEU A 95 -5.98 0.23 -9.41
C LEU A 95 -5.30 1.58 -9.65
N HIS A 96 -4.56 2.08 -8.67
CA HIS A 96 -3.75 3.29 -8.83
C HIS A 96 -2.68 3.10 -9.90
N ALA A 97 -1.93 2.00 -9.90
CA ALA A 97 -0.97 1.71 -10.96
C ALA A 97 -1.61 1.59 -12.34
N LEU A 98 -2.80 0.98 -12.44
CA LEU A 98 -3.54 0.89 -13.71
C LEU A 98 -4.01 2.25 -14.21
N LEU A 99 -4.31 3.21 -13.31
CA LEU A 99 -4.62 4.58 -13.70
C LEU A 99 -3.43 5.24 -14.41
N HIS A 100 -2.21 5.07 -13.88
CA HIS A 100 -0.99 5.58 -14.52
C HIS A 100 -0.73 4.92 -15.88
N VAL A 101 -0.93 3.59 -15.99
CA VAL A 101 -0.87 2.91 -17.31
C VAL A 101 -1.87 3.53 -18.28
N TRP A 102 -3.09 3.81 -17.82
CA TRP A 102 -4.14 4.41 -18.64
C TRP A 102 -3.79 5.85 -19.07
N ASP A 103 -3.22 6.67 -18.20
CA ASP A 103 -2.80 8.04 -18.52
C ASP A 103 -1.66 8.07 -19.53
N ILE A 104 -0.69 7.16 -19.41
CA ILE A 104 0.39 6.99 -20.39
C ILE A 104 -0.17 6.49 -21.73
N ALA A 105 -1.03 5.46 -21.71
CA ALA A 105 -1.62 4.90 -22.93
C ALA A 105 -2.52 5.91 -23.68
N ALA A 106 -3.18 6.80 -22.94
CA ALA A 106 -4.00 7.86 -23.50
C ALA A 106 -3.21 9.14 -23.84
N ALA A 107 -1.87 9.09 -23.79
CA ALA A 107 -0.96 10.19 -24.08
C ALA A 107 -1.20 11.47 -23.23
N ARG A 108 -1.72 11.30 -22.00
CA ARG A 108 -1.82 12.37 -21.00
C ARG A 108 -0.53 12.54 -20.20
N LEU A 109 0.23 11.46 -20.07
CA LEU A 109 1.58 11.45 -19.52
C LEU A 109 2.57 10.87 -20.54
N PRO A 110 3.82 11.36 -20.56
CA PRO A 110 4.81 10.85 -21.49
C PRO A 110 5.38 9.51 -20.99
N ILE A 111 5.91 8.68 -21.90
CA ILE A 111 6.26 7.28 -21.61
C ILE A 111 7.37 7.14 -20.56
N GLU A 112 8.24 8.14 -20.40
CA GLU A 112 9.27 8.15 -19.36
C GLU A 112 8.71 8.10 -17.93
N HIS A 113 7.43 8.45 -17.74
CA HIS A 113 6.74 8.31 -16.45
C HIS A 113 6.75 6.87 -15.95
N VAL A 114 6.86 5.85 -16.83
CA VAL A 114 7.04 4.45 -16.40
C VAL A 114 8.20 4.29 -15.42
N LEU A 115 9.32 4.98 -15.65
CA LEU A 115 10.50 4.88 -14.79
C LEU A 115 10.39 5.77 -13.55
N VAL A 116 9.84 6.97 -13.69
CA VAL A 116 9.63 7.92 -12.58
C VAL A 116 8.65 7.34 -11.56
N ASP A 117 7.58 6.71 -12.03
CA ASP A 117 6.52 6.14 -11.20
C ASP A 117 6.85 4.73 -10.71
N LEU A 118 7.89 4.07 -11.24
CA LEU A 118 8.26 2.71 -10.84
C LEU A 118 8.37 2.51 -9.32
N PRO A 119 9.14 3.32 -8.55
CA PRO A 119 9.29 3.10 -7.11
C PRO A 119 8.01 3.38 -6.32
N GLY A 120 7.25 4.41 -6.70
CA GLY A 120 6.12 4.93 -5.91
C GLY A 120 4.74 4.38 -6.31
N VAL A 121 4.60 3.88 -7.54
CA VAL A 121 3.33 3.50 -8.14
C VAL A 121 3.34 2.06 -8.62
N PHE A 122 4.30 1.65 -9.45
CA PHE A 122 4.27 0.32 -10.08
C PHE A 122 4.82 -0.79 -9.19
N LEU A 123 5.86 -0.54 -8.39
CA LEU A 123 6.44 -1.54 -7.49
C LEU A 123 5.55 -1.89 -6.28
N PRO A 124 4.89 -0.94 -5.59
CA PRO A 124 4.09 -1.23 -4.41
C PRO A 124 3.00 -2.30 -4.53
N PRO A 125 2.18 -2.38 -5.60
CA PRO A 125 1.16 -3.42 -5.69
C PRO A 125 1.78 -4.82 -5.71
N PHE A 126 2.95 -5.02 -6.30
CA PHE A 126 3.64 -6.32 -6.29
C PHE A 126 4.16 -6.68 -4.89
N ILE A 127 4.73 -5.71 -4.17
CA ILE A 127 5.13 -5.89 -2.77
C ILE A 127 3.91 -6.28 -1.92
N SER A 128 2.82 -5.53 -2.05
CA SER A 128 1.58 -5.80 -1.31
C SER A 128 0.98 -7.17 -1.65
N ALA A 129 0.99 -7.57 -2.92
CA ALA A 129 0.54 -8.88 -3.35
C ALA A 129 1.40 -10.01 -2.76
N ALA A 130 2.73 -9.85 -2.74
CA ALA A 130 3.64 -10.80 -2.11
C ALA A 130 3.40 -10.92 -0.60
N LEU A 131 3.16 -9.80 0.10
CA LEU A 131 2.81 -9.79 1.52
C LEU A 131 1.45 -10.45 1.77
N THR A 132 0.46 -10.20 0.91
CA THR A 132 -0.87 -10.82 0.96
C THR A 132 -0.75 -12.34 0.83
N TRP A 133 0.01 -12.81 -0.16
CA TRP A 133 0.30 -14.23 -0.37
C TRP A 133 1.05 -14.84 0.82
N TRP A 134 2.09 -14.17 1.31
CA TRP A 134 2.88 -14.67 2.45
C TRP A 134 2.05 -14.78 3.75
N CYS A 135 1.03 -13.92 3.90
CA CYS A 135 0.10 -13.96 5.02
C CYS A 135 -1.09 -14.90 4.81
N ALA A 136 -1.26 -15.48 3.62
CA ALA A 136 -2.35 -16.41 3.35
C ALA A 136 -2.30 -17.64 4.27
N PRO A 137 -3.45 -18.10 4.81
CA PRO A 137 -3.51 -19.36 5.52
C PRO A 137 -3.05 -20.51 4.61
N ALA A 138 -2.28 -21.46 5.16
CA ALA A 138 -1.98 -22.69 4.44
C ALA A 138 -3.29 -23.35 4.01
N ARG A 139 -3.45 -23.61 2.72
CA ARG A 139 -4.59 -24.37 2.20
C ARG A 139 -4.48 -25.78 2.79
N THR A 140 -5.31 -26.10 3.79
CA THR A 140 -5.54 -27.50 4.17
C THR A 140 -6.32 -28.12 3.03
N ALA A 141 -5.68 -28.99 2.25
CA ALA A 141 -6.40 -29.88 1.35
C ALA A 141 -7.41 -30.68 2.19
N ALA A 142 -8.68 -30.58 1.83
CA ALA A 142 -9.74 -31.41 2.38
C ALA A 142 -9.71 -32.79 1.73
#